data_AF-A0A3B8QRM1-F1
#
_entry.id   AF-A0A3B8QRM1-F1
#
_cell.length_a   1.000
_cell.length_b   1.000
_cell.length_c   1.000
_cell.angle_alpha   90.00
_cell.angle_beta   90.00
_cell.angle_gamma   90.00
#
_symmetry.space_group_name_H-M   'P 1'
#
loop_
_entity.id
_entity.type
_entity.pdbx_description
1 polymer ?
#
loop_
_entity_poly.entity_id
_entity_poly.type
_entity_poly.pdbx_seq_one_letter_code
_entity_poly.pdbx_strand_id
1 'polypeptide(L)'
;MRRFGITDWAVRNRITVGVLTVIIFVAGLAAYRAMPAESFPEIAQPTIYVGTVYPGNSPVDIERLITRPLEKQIKSISGVDEVSSTSIQGYSTIQVKFNFDVPVNEALRKVKDKVDAARSTPDFPKDLPADPNIFDLNIGELLPIMNINLSGEYTSDQLKDYAEYLKEEIEDLSAITSVDIRGIDDKEVRIMVDVQKMESMNISFRDISGAIQNENMSISGGDLLVDGYRRNVRVLGEFESLQDIENIIVK
;
A
#
# COMPACT_ATOMS: atom_id res chain seq x y z
N MET A 1 26.89 -26.49 -62.59
CA MET A 1 26.85 -26.85 -61.15
C MET A 1 26.96 -25.57 -60.33
N ARG A 2 25.91 -25.20 -59.58
CA ARG A 2 25.94 -24.00 -58.72
C ARG A 2 26.89 -24.26 -57.55
N ARG A 3 28.02 -23.56 -57.52
CA ARG A 3 28.94 -23.57 -56.37
C ARG A 3 28.33 -22.69 -55.28
N PHE A 4 27.85 -23.32 -54.21
CA PHE A 4 27.43 -22.59 -53.01
C PHE A 4 28.70 -22.14 -52.27
N GLY A 5 29.07 -20.87 -52.44
CA GLY A 5 30.36 -20.34 -51.97
C GLY A 5 30.61 -20.52 -50.48
N ILE A 6 29.57 -20.39 -49.65
CA ILE A 6 29.64 -20.56 -48.19
C ILE A 6 29.93 -22.03 -47.84
N THR A 7 29.28 -22.97 -48.52
CA THR A 7 29.45 -24.42 -48.29
C THR A 7 30.83 -24.90 -48.74
N ASP A 8 31.28 -24.47 -49.93
CA ASP A 8 32.60 -24.81 -50.45
C ASP A 8 33.74 -24.22 -49.59
N TRP A 9 33.53 -23.03 -48.99
CA TRP A 9 34.48 -22.40 -48.07
C TRP A 9 34.53 -23.11 -46.72
N ALA A 10 33.37 -23.44 -46.14
CA ALA A 10 33.29 -24.17 -44.88
C ALA A 10 33.97 -25.56 -44.94
N VAL A 11 33.84 -26.26 -46.08
CA VAL A 11 34.45 -27.59 -46.27
C VAL A 11 35.98 -27.51 -46.44
N ARG A 12 36.51 -26.42 -47.00
CA ARG A 12 37.96 -26.18 -47.13
C ARG A 12 38.59 -25.71 -45.82
N ASN A 13 37.89 -24.93 -45.01
CA ASN A 13 38.37 -24.33 -43.76
C ASN A 13 37.86 -25.07 -42.51
N ARG A 14 37.98 -26.40 -42.46
CA ARG A 14 37.43 -27.26 -41.39
C ARG A 14 37.87 -26.86 -39.98
N ILE A 15 39.12 -26.44 -39.82
CA ILE A 15 39.67 -25.99 -38.52
C ILE A 15 39.01 -24.68 -38.07
N THR A 16 38.87 -23.71 -38.98
CA THR A 16 38.20 -22.42 -38.70
C THR A 16 36.74 -22.63 -38.30
N VAL A 17 36.02 -23.49 -39.03
CA VAL A 17 34.63 -23.84 -38.70
C VAL A 17 34.55 -24.52 -37.33
N GLY A 18 35.45 -25.46 -37.03
CA GLY A 18 35.51 -26.12 -35.72
C GLY A 18 35.76 -25.15 -34.56
N VAL A 19 36.72 -24.24 -34.70
CA VAL A 19 37.00 -23.19 -33.70
C VAL A 19 35.79 -22.28 -33.50
N LEU A 20 35.14 -21.86 -34.59
CA LEU A 20 33.98 -20.98 -34.54
C LEU A 20 32.77 -21.68 -33.88
N THR A 21 32.58 -22.98 -34.13
CA THR A 21 31.58 -23.79 -33.42
C THR A 21 31.86 -23.87 -31.93
N VAL A 22 33.11 -24.08 -31.52
CA VAL A 22 33.49 -24.11 -30.08
C VAL A 22 33.26 -22.75 -29.43
N ILE A 23 33.60 -21.65 -30.11
CA ILE A 23 33.35 -20.29 -29.60
C ILE A 23 31.84 -20.06 -29.41
N ILE A 24 31.01 -20.38 -30.41
CA ILE A 24 29.55 -20.26 -30.31
C ILE A 24 29.00 -21.14 -29.19
N PHE A 25 29.53 -22.35 -29.02
CA PHE A 25 29.10 -23.27 -27.97
C PHE A 25 29.42 -22.73 -26.57
N VAL A 26 30.63 -22.21 -26.35
CA VAL A 26 31.02 -21.59 -25.07
C VAL A 26 30.24 -20.30 -24.81
N ALA A 27 30.06 -19.46 -25.83
CA ALA A 27 29.25 -18.25 -25.73
C ALA A 27 27.78 -18.57 -25.41
N GLY A 28 27.22 -19.62 -26.03
CA GLY A 28 25.88 -20.11 -25.75
C GLY A 28 25.73 -20.62 -24.32
N LEU A 29 26.73 -21.35 -23.81
CA LEU A 29 26.72 -21.83 -22.42
C LEU A 29 26.83 -20.68 -21.41
N ALA A 30 27.65 -19.67 -21.70
CA ALA A 30 27.75 -18.46 -20.88
C ALA A 30 26.43 -17.67 -20.89
N ALA A 31 25.81 -17.48 -22.07
CA ALA A 31 24.52 -16.82 -22.21
C ALA A 31 23.41 -17.59 -21.47
N TYR A 32 23.39 -18.92 -21.56
CA TYR A 32 22.42 -19.75 -20.85
C TYR A 32 22.52 -19.61 -19.33
N ARG A 33 23.74 -19.49 -18.77
CA ARG A 33 23.92 -19.26 -17.33
C ARG A 33 23.65 -17.83 -16.87
N ALA A 34 23.84 -16.86 -17.76
CA ALA A 34 23.60 -15.45 -17.47
C ALA A 34 22.13 -15.05 -17.64
N MET A 35 21.34 -15.83 -18.38
CA MET A 35 19.93 -15.55 -18.61
C MET A 35 19.13 -15.72 -17.31
N PRO A 36 18.47 -14.66 -16.81
CA PRO A 36 17.58 -14.78 -15.67
C PRO A 36 16.43 -15.74 -15.98
N ALA A 37 16.18 -16.69 -15.07
CA ALA A 37 15.03 -17.57 -15.17
C ALA A 37 13.86 -16.93 -14.40
N GLU A 38 12.80 -16.57 -15.12
CA GLU A 38 11.60 -15.97 -14.55
C GLU A 38 10.46 -16.99 -14.58
N SER A 39 9.93 -17.36 -13.41
CA SER A 39 8.87 -18.37 -13.31
C SER A 39 7.49 -17.83 -13.68
N PHE A 40 7.34 -16.51 -13.69
CA PHE A 40 6.09 -15.81 -14.01
C PHE A 40 6.41 -14.68 -14.99
N PRO A 41 6.23 -14.87 -16.30
CA PRO A 41 6.39 -13.77 -17.24
C PRO A 41 5.39 -12.67 -16.88
N GLU A 42 5.87 -11.51 -16.44
CA GLU A 42 5.02 -10.38 -16.09
C GLU A 42 4.30 -9.89 -17.36
N ILE A 43 3.02 -10.22 -17.48
CA ILE A 43 2.14 -9.48 -18.40
C ILE A 43 1.82 -8.17 -17.68
N ALA A 44 2.70 -7.19 -17.84
CA ALA A 44 2.56 -5.85 -17.27
C ALA A 44 1.45 -5.07 -18.00
N GLN A 45 0.19 -5.52 -17.87
CA GLN A 45 -0.96 -4.69 -18.22
C GLN A 45 -1.15 -3.68 -17.08
N PRO A 46 -0.99 -2.37 -17.33
CA PRO A 46 -1.10 -1.37 -16.27
C PRO A 46 -2.52 -1.36 -15.71
N THR A 47 -2.67 -1.81 -14.47
CA THR A 47 -3.97 -1.96 -13.80
C THR A 47 -3.96 -1.20 -12.50
N ILE A 48 -4.84 -0.21 -12.39
CA ILE A 48 -5.00 0.63 -11.20
C ILE A 48 -6.29 0.24 -10.48
N TYR A 49 -6.22 0.18 -9.16
CA TYR A 49 -7.35 -0.09 -8.28
C TYR A 49 -7.68 1.16 -7.47
N VAL A 50 -8.97 1.43 -7.35
CA VAL A 50 -9.51 2.51 -6.52
C VAL A 50 -10.49 1.88 -5.53
N GLY A 51 -10.13 1.88 -4.25
CA GLY A 51 -10.97 1.40 -3.16
C GLY A 51 -11.54 2.58 -2.37
N THR A 52 -12.85 2.59 -2.14
CA THR A 52 -13.52 3.63 -1.32
C THR A 52 -14.39 2.99 -0.27
N VAL A 53 -14.15 3.33 1.01
CA VAL A 53 -14.90 2.83 2.16
C VAL A 53 -15.99 3.84 2.53
N TYR A 54 -17.24 3.39 2.63
CA TYR A 54 -18.35 4.23 3.08
C TYR A 54 -19.38 3.41 3.88
N PRO A 55 -19.04 3.05 5.14
CA PRO A 55 -19.76 2.06 5.92
C PRO A 55 -21.19 2.52 6.25
N GLY A 56 -22.10 1.56 6.46
CA GLY A 56 -23.50 1.84 6.78
C GLY A 56 -24.42 2.08 5.58
N ASN A 57 -23.90 2.06 4.35
CA ASN A 57 -24.69 2.24 3.13
C ASN A 57 -24.97 0.92 2.40
N SER A 58 -26.12 0.85 1.73
CA SER A 58 -26.51 -0.30 0.90
C SER A 58 -25.65 -0.37 -0.38
N PRO A 59 -25.47 -1.55 -1.01
CA PRO A 59 -24.74 -1.66 -2.27
C PRO A 59 -25.25 -0.72 -3.38
N VAL A 60 -26.57 -0.50 -3.43
CA VAL A 60 -27.22 0.39 -4.41
C VAL A 60 -26.88 1.86 -4.15
N ASP A 61 -26.83 2.26 -2.88
CA ASP A 61 -26.43 3.63 -2.52
C ASP A 61 -24.94 3.85 -2.77
N ILE A 62 -24.09 2.87 -2.49
CA ILE A 62 -22.67 2.91 -2.82
C ILE A 62 -22.47 3.06 -4.33
N GLU A 63 -23.17 2.27 -5.13
CA GLU A 63 -23.09 2.38 -6.59
C GLU A 63 -23.44 3.80 -7.06
N ARG A 64 -24.55 4.34 -6.55
CA ARG A 64 -25.08 5.64 -6.97
C ARG A 64 -24.22 6.81 -6.50
N LEU A 65 -23.77 6.80 -5.25
CA LEU A 65 -23.09 7.93 -4.60
C LEU A 65 -21.57 7.93 -4.80
N ILE A 66 -20.95 6.75 -4.91
CA ILE A 66 -19.50 6.60 -4.96
C ILE A 66 -19.06 6.08 -6.33
N THR A 67 -19.55 4.90 -6.72
CA THR A 67 -19.02 4.18 -7.88
C THR A 67 -19.30 4.93 -9.18
N ARG A 68 -20.54 5.34 -9.43
CA ARG A 68 -20.93 6.03 -10.69
C ARG A 68 -20.23 7.38 -10.88
N PRO A 69 -20.13 8.27 -9.87
CA PRO A 69 -19.37 9.51 -10.01
C PRO A 69 -17.89 9.29 -10.33
N LEU A 70 -17.24 8.34 -9.63
CA LEU A 70 -15.83 8.00 -9.86
C LEU A 70 -15.62 7.40 -11.24
N GLU A 71 -16.43 6.42 -11.63
CA GLU A 71 -16.38 5.76 -12.93
C GLU A 71 -16.56 6.77 -14.08
N LYS A 72 -17.48 7.72 -13.93
CA LYS A 72 -17.70 8.77 -14.93
C LYS A 72 -16.46 9.63 -15.16
N GLN A 73 -15.73 9.98 -14.10
CA GLN A 73 -14.49 10.76 -14.24
C GLN A 73 -13.34 9.92 -14.79
N ILE A 74 -13.19 8.67 -14.32
CA ILE A 74 -12.14 7.75 -14.74
C ILE A 74 -12.29 7.35 -16.22
N LYS A 75 -13.51 7.14 -16.71
CA LYS A 75 -13.77 6.84 -18.13
C LYS A 75 -13.35 7.96 -19.09
N SER A 76 -13.16 9.17 -18.59
CA SER A 76 -12.67 10.31 -19.39
C SER A 76 -11.15 10.31 -19.59
N ILE A 77 -10.42 9.38 -18.96
CA ILE A 77 -8.96 9.27 -19.08
C ILE A 77 -8.61 8.66 -20.43
N SER A 78 -7.67 9.29 -21.13
CA SER A 78 -7.11 8.75 -22.38
C SER A 78 -6.17 7.57 -22.09
N GLY A 79 -6.33 6.48 -22.86
CA GLY A 79 -5.54 5.26 -22.71
C GLY A 79 -6.14 4.19 -21.81
N VAL A 80 -7.38 4.40 -21.33
CA VAL A 80 -8.14 3.35 -20.62
C VAL A 80 -8.71 2.36 -21.63
N ASP A 81 -8.46 1.08 -21.37
CA ASP A 81 -8.97 -0.06 -22.15
C ASP A 81 -10.30 -0.55 -21.56
N GLU A 82 -10.30 -0.87 -20.26
CA GLU A 82 -11.44 -1.43 -19.56
C GLU A 82 -11.59 -0.82 -18.15
N VAL A 83 -12.83 -0.51 -17.76
CA VAL A 83 -13.18 -0.13 -16.38
C VAL A 83 -14.19 -1.12 -15.86
N SER A 84 -13.85 -1.82 -14.78
CA SER A 84 -14.73 -2.73 -14.06
C SER A 84 -14.95 -2.21 -12.64
N SER A 85 -16.17 -2.25 -12.14
CA SER A 85 -16.49 -1.76 -10.82
C SER A 85 -17.39 -2.72 -10.07
N THR A 86 -17.08 -2.93 -8.79
CA THR A 86 -17.86 -3.79 -7.89
C THR A 86 -18.26 -2.97 -6.68
N SER A 87 -19.56 -2.90 -6.40
CA SER A 87 -20.12 -2.21 -5.23
C SER A 87 -20.71 -3.24 -4.29
N ILE A 88 -20.23 -3.28 -3.06
CA ILE A 88 -20.78 -4.12 -1.99
C ILE A 88 -21.21 -3.23 -0.83
N GLN A 89 -21.80 -3.82 0.20
CA GLN A 89 -22.25 -3.07 1.37
C GLN A 89 -21.07 -2.35 2.02
N GLY A 90 -21.16 -1.03 2.13
CA GLY A 90 -20.13 -0.20 2.76
C GLY A 90 -18.81 -0.04 1.99
N TYR A 91 -18.67 -0.60 0.79
CA TYR A 91 -17.38 -0.58 0.06
C TYR A 91 -17.55 -0.59 -1.46
N SER A 92 -16.74 0.21 -2.15
CA SER A 92 -16.65 0.27 -3.62
C SER A 92 -15.23 -0.02 -4.10
N THR A 93 -15.11 -0.88 -5.10
CA THR A 93 -13.86 -1.18 -5.80
C THR A 93 -14.01 -0.87 -7.28
N ILE A 94 -13.10 -0.07 -7.83
CA ILE A 94 -13.01 0.19 -9.27
C ILE A 94 -11.64 -0.28 -9.75
N GLN A 95 -11.63 -1.13 -10.77
CA GLN A 95 -10.46 -1.60 -11.49
C GLN A 95 -10.39 -0.90 -12.84
N VAL A 96 -9.25 -0.27 -13.12
CA VAL A 96 -8.99 0.50 -14.34
C VAL A 96 -7.81 -0.13 -15.05
N LYS A 97 -8.07 -0.78 -16.19
CA LYS A 97 -7.04 -1.32 -17.06
C LYS A 97 -6.69 -0.31 -18.13
N PHE A 98 -5.40 -0.04 -18.30
CA PHE A 98 -4.88 0.80 -19.36
C PHE A 98 -4.30 -0.05 -20.49
N ASN A 99 -4.14 0.60 -21.64
CA ASN A 99 -3.37 0.06 -22.74
C ASN A 99 -1.88 -0.07 -22.37
N PHE A 100 -1.17 -0.99 -23.04
CA PHE A 100 0.25 -1.29 -22.79
C PHE A 100 1.21 -0.12 -23.10
N ASP A 101 0.77 0.89 -23.83
CA ASP A 101 1.54 2.10 -24.16
C ASP A 101 1.59 3.13 -23.01
N VAL A 102 0.76 2.97 -21.97
CA VAL A 102 0.72 3.87 -20.83
C VAL A 102 1.56 3.31 -19.68
N PRO A 103 2.60 4.00 -19.19
CA PRO A 103 3.36 3.53 -18.04
C PRO A 103 2.51 3.57 -16.76
N VAL A 104 2.67 2.58 -15.87
CA VAL A 104 1.90 2.42 -14.61
C VAL A 104 1.91 3.70 -13.76
N ASN A 105 3.07 4.35 -13.61
CA ASN A 105 3.20 5.59 -12.85
C ASN A 105 2.37 6.75 -13.43
N GLU A 106 2.25 6.82 -14.76
CA GLU A 106 1.41 7.81 -15.42
C GLU A 106 -0.07 7.47 -15.29
N ALA A 107 -0.44 6.19 -15.44
CA ALA A 107 -1.79 5.69 -15.21
C ALA A 107 -2.26 6.02 -13.78
N LEU A 108 -1.44 5.71 -12.77
CA LEU A 108 -1.73 5.98 -11.35
C LEU A 108 -1.94 7.48 -11.10
N ARG A 109 -1.09 8.36 -11.64
CA ARG A 109 -1.25 9.81 -11.54
C ARG A 109 -2.56 10.27 -12.20
N LYS A 110 -2.84 9.84 -13.44
CA LYS A 110 -4.07 10.20 -14.16
C LYS A 110 -5.33 9.76 -13.41
N VAL A 111 -5.32 8.58 -12.79
CA VAL A 111 -6.43 8.09 -11.97
C VAL A 111 -6.59 8.97 -10.72
N LYS A 112 -5.51 9.24 -9.99
CA LYS A 112 -5.53 10.14 -8.81
C LYS A 112 -6.15 11.51 -9.16
N ASP A 113 -5.68 12.14 -10.22
CA ASP A 113 -6.18 13.45 -10.67
C ASP A 113 -7.70 13.43 -10.95
N LYS A 114 -8.21 12.34 -11.54
CA LYS A 114 -9.65 12.20 -11.82
C LYS A 114 -10.48 11.83 -10.61
N VAL A 115 -9.94 11.04 -9.69
CA VAL A 115 -10.59 10.74 -8.41
C VAL A 115 -10.72 12.02 -7.60
N ASP A 116 -9.68 12.85 -7.52
CA ASP A 116 -9.74 14.14 -6.81
C ASP A 116 -10.69 15.14 -7.48
N ALA A 117 -10.77 15.14 -8.82
CA ALA A 117 -11.79 15.89 -9.54
C ALA A 117 -13.21 15.39 -9.23
N ALA A 118 -13.42 14.07 -9.11
CA ALA A 118 -14.71 13.49 -8.72
C ALA A 118 -15.12 13.92 -7.31
N ARG A 119 -14.18 13.87 -6.36
CA ARG A 119 -14.39 14.31 -4.97
C ARG A 119 -14.77 15.78 -4.85
N SER A 120 -14.31 16.59 -5.79
CA SER A 120 -14.63 18.01 -5.85
C SER A 120 -16.04 18.30 -6.38
N THR A 121 -16.76 17.30 -6.92
CA THR A 121 -18.12 17.49 -7.41
C THR A 121 -19.15 17.55 -6.27
N PRO A 122 -20.24 18.33 -6.40
CA PRO A 122 -21.29 18.41 -5.37
C PRO A 122 -21.99 17.08 -5.09
N ASP A 123 -21.98 16.16 -6.07
CA ASP A 123 -22.67 14.88 -6.01
C ASP A 123 -21.90 13.82 -5.19
N PHE A 124 -20.64 14.09 -4.83
CA PHE A 124 -19.79 13.15 -4.11
C PHE A 124 -19.87 13.39 -2.59
N PRO A 125 -20.09 12.33 -1.77
CA PRO A 125 -20.12 12.43 -0.31
C PRO A 125 -18.83 13.02 0.28
N LYS A 126 -18.98 13.95 1.22
CA LYS A 126 -17.84 14.61 1.91
C LYS A 126 -17.58 14.05 3.31
N ASP A 127 -18.48 13.21 3.78
CA ASP A 127 -18.49 12.56 5.09
C ASP A 127 -17.89 11.14 5.04
N LEU A 128 -16.90 10.93 4.18
CA LEU A 128 -16.17 9.67 4.11
C LEU A 128 -15.27 9.51 5.34
N PRO A 129 -15.21 8.32 5.95
CA PRO A 129 -14.31 8.06 7.08
C PRO A 129 -12.84 8.03 6.66
N ALA A 130 -12.55 7.76 5.38
CA ALA A 130 -11.22 7.73 4.81
C ALA A 130 -11.27 8.14 3.34
N ASP A 131 -10.16 8.68 2.84
CA ASP A 131 -10.01 9.03 1.43
C ASP A 131 -9.97 7.77 0.55
N PRO A 132 -10.41 7.87 -0.73
CA PRO A 132 -10.25 6.76 -1.67
C PRO A 132 -8.79 6.33 -1.79
N ASN A 133 -8.52 5.04 -1.62
CA ASN A 133 -7.19 4.48 -1.78
C ASN A 133 -6.95 4.12 -3.25
N ILE A 134 -5.91 4.71 -3.87
CA ILE A 134 -5.52 4.46 -5.26
C ILE A 134 -4.15 3.79 -5.29
N PHE A 135 -4.10 2.56 -5.77
CA PHE A 135 -2.91 1.73 -5.82
C PHE A 135 -2.90 0.89 -7.08
N ASP A 136 -1.72 0.55 -7.59
CA ASP A 136 -1.54 -0.52 -8.57
C ASP A 136 -1.30 -1.85 -7.85
N LEU A 137 -1.72 -2.95 -8.48
CA LEU A 137 -1.35 -4.29 -8.00
C LEU A 137 -0.33 -4.88 -8.95
N ASN A 138 0.89 -5.00 -8.45
CA ASN A 138 1.89 -5.84 -9.08
C ASN A 138 1.75 -7.27 -8.51
N ILE A 139 1.32 -8.21 -9.35
CA ILE A 139 1.16 -9.63 -8.94
C ILE A 139 2.50 -10.21 -8.48
N GLY A 140 3.62 -9.75 -9.04
CA GLY A 140 4.96 -10.15 -8.61
C GLY A 140 5.29 -9.73 -7.18
N GLU A 141 4.76 -8.61 -6.71
CA GLU A 141 4.97 -8.10 -5.34
C GLU A 141 4.06 -8.75 -4.30
N LEU A 142 2.92 -9.32 -4.71
CA LEU A 142 1.98 -9.97 -3.79
C LEU A 142 2.44 -11.35 -3.31
N LEU A 143 3.40 -11.97 -4.00
CA LEU A 143 3.90 -13.29 -3.64
C LEU A 143 5.12 -13.14 -2.71
N PRO A 144 5.05 -13.59 -1.45
CA PRO A 144 6.20 -13.53 -0.57
C PRO A 144 7.31 -14.42 -1.12
N ILE A 145 8.46 -13.81 -1.42
CA ILE A 145 9.66 -14.51 -1.90
C ILE A 145 10.23 -15.41 -0.80
N MET A 146 10.02 -15.02 0.46
CA MET A 146 10.46 -15.75 1.65
C MET A 146 9.43 -15.58 2.77
N ASN A 147 9.22 -16.64 3.56
CA ASN A 147 8.46 -16.58 4.80
C ASN A 147 9.40 -16.90 5.96
N ILE A 148 9.42 -16.03 6.97
CA ILE A 148 10.22 -16.20 8.18
C ILE A 148 9.26 -16.44 9.34
N ASN A 149 9.46 -17.52 10.10
CA ASN A 149 8.69 -17.81 11.30
C ASN A 149 9.55 -17.50 12.53
N LEU A 150 9.06 -16.61 13.39
CA LEU A 150 9.68 -16.30 14.67
C LEU A 150 9.07 -17.18 15.76
N SER A 151 9.92 -17.83 16.56
CA SER A 151 9.49 -18.68 17.67
C SER A 151 10.52 -18.64 18.80
N GLY A 152 10.05 -18.75 20.04
CA GLY A 152 10.90 -18.76 21.23
C GLY A 152 10.10 -18.70 22.53
N GLU A 153 10.78 -18.78 23.66
CA GLU A 153 10.19 -18.63 25.00
C GLU A 153 9.97 -17.15 25.36
N TYR A 154 9.35 -16.40 24.46
CA TYR A 154 9.05 -14.98 24.62
C TYR A 154 7.54 -14.76 24.58
N THR A 155 7.09 -13.66 25.19
CA THR A 155 5.69 -13.22 25.05
C THR A 155 5.43 -12.75 23.62
N SER A 156 4.16 -12.79 23.17
CA SER A 156 3.78 -12.29 21.84
C SER A 156 4.19 -10.83 21.62
N ASP A 157 4.14 -10.02 22.67
CA ASP A 157 4.60 -8.63 22.67
C ASP A 157 6.10 -8.51 22.35
N GLN A 158 6.93 -9.27 23.07
CA GLN A 158 8.38 -9.26 22.83
C GLN A 158 8.71 -9.79 21.44
N LEU A 159 8.01 -10.84 20.98
CA LEU A 159 8.16 -11.36 19.62
C LEU A 159 7.78 -10.32 18.57
N LYS A 160 6.78 -9.46 18.84
CA LYS A 160 6.42 -8.34 17.98
C LYS A 160 7.56 -7.34 17.89
N ASP A 161 8.13 -6.93 19.01
CA ASP A 161 9.25 -5.97 19.03
C ASP A 161 10.45 -6.50 18.21
N TYR A 162 10.77 -7.79 18.36
CA TYR A 162 11.80 -8.44 17.53
C TYR A 162 11.42 -8.54 16.05
N ALA A 163 10.14 -8.79 15.75
CA ALA A 163 9.64 -8.84 14.38
C ALA A 163 9.72 -7.47 13.71
N GLU A 164 9.39 -6.40 14.43
CA GLU A 164 9.49 -5.01 13.94
C GLU A 164 10.94 -4.61 13.71
N TYR A 165 11.84 -4.94 14.64
CA TYR A 165 13.28 -4.73 14.44
C TYR A 165 13.79 -5.49 13.21
N LEU A 166 13.45 -6.77 13.07
CA LEU A 166 13.86 -7.58 11.92
C LEU A 166 13.25 -7.06 10.61
N LYS A 167 12.01 -6.58 10.67
CA LYS A 167 11.34 -5.95 9.53
C LYS A 167 12.15 -4.76 9.02
N GLU A 168 12.54 -3.85 9.91
CA GLU A 168 13.31 -2.65 9.55
C GLU A 168 14.67 -3.01 8.93
N GLU A 169 15.40 -3.97 9.52
CA GLU A 169 16.69 -4.44 8.99
C GLU A 169 16.55 -5.12 7.60
N ILE A 170 15.44 -5.82 7.36
CA ILE A 170 15.19 -6.47 6.07
C ILE A 170 14.72 -5.43 5.03
N GLU A 171 13.87 -4.47 5.39
CA GLU A 171 13.39 -3.42 4.48
C GLU A 171 14.52 -2.47 4.04
N ASP A 172 15.61 -2.33 4.81
CA ASP A 172 16.78 -1.54 4.40
C ASP A 172 17.55 -2.16 3.21
N LEU A 173 17.31 -3.43 2.91
CA LEU A 173 17.91 -4.08 1.74
C LEU A 173 17.29 -3.56 0.44
N SER A 174 18.10 -2.96 -0.43
CA SER A 174 17.65 -2.33 -1.69
C SER A 174 16.90 -3.24 -2.67
N ALA A 175 16.92 -4.56 -2.47
CA ALA A 175 16.22 -5.55 -3.29
C ALA A 175 14.84 -5.92 -2.74
N ILE A 176 14.42 -5.34 -1.60
CA ILE A 176 13.19 -5.67 -0.90
C ILE A 176 12.25 -4.48 -0.95
N THR A 177 11.03 -4.71 -1.44
CA THR A 177 10.00 -3.66 -1.56
C THR A 177 9.21 -3.48 -0.27
N SER A 178 8.86 -4.57 0.40
CA SER A 178 8.06 -4.54 1.63
C SER A 178 8.22 -5.82 2.45
N VAL A 179 8.00 -5.70 3.76
CA VAL A 179 7.92 -6.84 4.69
C VAL A 179 6.65 -6.75 5.54
N ASP A 180 5.83 -7.79 5.47
CA ASP A 180 4.59 -7.90 6.24
C ASP A 180 4.76 -8.82 7.46
N ILE A 181 4.42 -8.31 8.65
CA ILE A 181 4.32 -9.12 9.86
C ILE A 181 2.89 -9.67 9.96
N ARG A 182 2.75 -10.98 10.21
CA ARG A 182 1.44 -11.65 10.31
C ARG A 182 1.37 -12.52 11.56
N GLY A 183 0.16 -12.69 12.09
CA GLY A 183 -0.11 -13.60 13.22
C GLY A 183 0.17 -13.01 14.60
N ILE A 184 0.21 -11.67 14.71
CA ILE A 184 0.34 -10.94 15.96
C ILE A 184 -0.84 -9.98 16.07
N ASP A 185 -1.41 -9.86 17.27
CA ASP A 185 -2.48 -8.90 17.55
C ASP A 185 -1.90 -7.51 17.86
N ASP A 186 -2.58 -6.47 17.39
CA ASP A 186 -2.22 -5.10 17.74
C ASP A 186 -2.62 -4.77 19.17
N LYS A 187 -1.78 -4.00 19.87
CA LYS A 187 -2.08 -3.53 21.22
C LYS A 187 -3.21 -2.52 21.15
N GLU A 188 -4.36 -2.89 21.70
CA GLU A 188 -5.50 -2.00 21.89
C GLU A 188 -5.80 -1.78 23.37
N VAL A 189 -6.12 -0.54 23.73
CA VAL A 189 -6.66 -0.23 25.06
C VAL A 189 -8.17 -0.18 24.97
N ARG A 190 -8.84 -1.10 25.65
CA ARG A 190 -10.31 -1.16 25.67
C ARG A 190 -10.86 -0.53 26.94
N ILE A 191 -11.65 0.53 26.76
CA ILE A 191 -12.31 1.23 27.86
C ILE A 191 -13.69 0.62 28.07
N MET A 192 -13.83 -0.17 29.13
CA MET A 192 -15.09 -0.81 29.50
C MET A 192 -15.87 0.11 30.45
N VAL A 193 -17.03 0.58 30.01
CA VAL A 193 -17.87 1.52 30.77
C VAL A 193 -19.08 0.84 31.39
N ASP A 194 -19.43 1.25 32.60
CA ASP A 194 -20.64 0.80 33.30
C ASP A 194 -21.83 1.71 32.92
N VAL A 195 -22.72 1.18 32.09
CA VAL A 195 -23.86 1.92 31.53
C VAL A 195 -24.78 2.47 32.64
N GLN A 196 -24.97 1.75 33.75
CA GLN A 196 -25.86 2.18 34.83
C GLN A 196 -25.30 3.40 35.57
N LYS A 197 -23.98 3.41 35.81
CA LYS A 197 -23.31 4.56 36.43
C LYS A 197 -23.31 5.77 35.51
N MET A 198 -23.05 5.56 34.22
CA MET A 198 -23.10 6.62 33.20
C MET A 198 -24.48 7.30 33.16
N GLU A 199 -25.56 6.52 33.17
CA GLU A 199 -26.92 7.04 33.21
C GLU A 199 -27.19 7.85 34.49
N SER A 200 -26.76 7.34 35.66
CA SER A 200 -26.94 8.06 36.93
C SER A 200 -26.20 9.39 37.01
N MET A 201 -25.06 9.51 36.30
CA MET A 201 -24.23 10.70 36.22
C MET A 201 -24.57 11.59 35.01
N ASN A 202 -25.54 11.19 34.18
CA ASN A 202 -25.93 11.88 32.95
C ASN A 202 -24.72 12.15 32.03
N ILE A 203 -23.88 11.12 31.86
CA ILE A 203 -22.69 11.08 31.01
C ILE A 203 -22.99 10.17 29.81
N SER A 204 -22.74 10.67 28.61
CA SER A 204 -22.89 9.91 27.37
C SER A 204 -21.56 9.31 26.89
N PHE A 205 -21.63 8.33 25.99
CA PHE A 205 -20.42 7.79 25.34
C PHE A 205 -19.60 8.88 24.61
N ARG A 206 -20.28 9.91 24.08
CA ARG A 206 -19.59 11.02 23.41
C ARG A 206 -18.80 11.89 24.38
N ASP A 207 -19.30 12.06 25.60
CA ASP A 207 -18.61 12.84 26.63
C ASP A 207 -17.29 12.15 27.01
N ILE A 208 -17.33 10.82 27.17
CA ILE A 208 -16.14 10.00 27.43
C ILE A 208 -15.16 10.07 26.25
N SER A 209 -15.62 9.82 25.02
CA SER A 209 -14.75 9.86 23.84
C SER A 209 -14.14 11.24 23.62
N GLY A 210 -14.92 12.31 23.87
CA GLY A 210 -14.47 13.69 23.75
C GLY A 210 -13.41 14.03 24.81
N ALA A 211 -13.60 13.60 26.07
CA ALA A 211 -12.61 13.80 27.12
C ALA A 211 -11.27 13.14 26.78
N ILE A 212 -11.29 11.89 26.31
CA ILE A 212 -10.08 11.16 25.90
C ILE A 212 -9.37 11.85 24.72
N GLN A 213 -10.12 12.28 23.71
CA GLN A 213 -9.54 12.95 22.54
C GLN A 213 -8.93 14.30 22.87
N ASN A 214 -9.56 15.06 23.78
CA ASN A 214 -9.07 16.38 24.18
C ASN A 214 -7.78 16.28 24.99
N GLU A 215 -7.67 15.23 25.83
CA GLU A 215 -6.49 15.08 26.68
C GLU A 215 -5.30 14.50 25.92
N ASN A 216 -5.54 13.62 24.94
CA ASN A 216 -4.49 13.08 24.06
C ASN A 216 -4.03 14.05 22.96
N MET A 217 -3.87 15.33 23.28
CA MET A 217 -3.48 16.35 22.30
C MET A 217 -2.28 17.15 22.78
N SER A 218 -1.18 17.04 22.04
CA SER A 218 0.01 17.88 22.23
C SER A 218 -0.19 19.23 21.54
N ILE A 219 -0.08 20.33 22.29
CA ILE A 219 -0.28 21.70 21.79
C ILE A 219 1.03 22.48 21.91
N SER A 220 1.42 23.18 20.84
CA SER A 220 2.53 24.13 20.89
C SER A 220 2.08 25.39 21.63
N GLY A 221 2.77 25.74 22.70
CA GLY A 221 2.62 27.00 23.43
C GLY A 221 3.30 28.20 22.74
N GLY A 222 3.97 27.96 21.60
CA GLY A 222 4.66 28.98 20.82
C GLY A 222 6.08 29.26 21.30
N ASP A 223 6.65 30.35 20.79
CA ASP A 223 8.03 30.74 21.09
C ASP A 223 8.06 31.85 22.15
N LEU A 224 8.80 31.62 23.24
CA LEU A 224 9.07 32.61 24.27
C LEU A 224 10.50 33.13 24.14
N LEU A 225 10.67 34.45 24.25
CA LEU A 225 11.99 35.07 24.34
C LEU A 225 12.38 35.18 25.82
N VAL A 226 13.35 34.37 26.25
CA VAL A 226 13.87 34.37 27.64
C VAL A 226 15.38 34.56 27.56
N ASP A 227 15.89 35.58 28.26
CA ASP A 227 17.32 35.94 28.28
C ASP A 227 17.96 36.14 26.89
N GLY A 228 17.17 36.66 25.93
CA GLY A 228 17.62 36.86 24.55
C GLY A 228 17.63 35.60 23.67
N TYR A 229 17.30 34.44 24.23
CA TYR A 229 17.13 33.19 23.50
C TYR A 229 15.66 32.91 23.22
N ARG A 230 15.35 32.47 22.00
CA ARG A 230 14.02 32.00 21.65
C ARG A 230 13.89 30.53 22.07
N ARG A 231 12.95 30.24 22.95
CA ARG A 231 12.63 28.89 23.44
C ARG A 231 11.23 28.53 22.97
N ASN A 232 11.09 27.39 22.31
CA ASN A 232 9.77 26.84 21.99
C ASN A 232 9.21 26.15 23.22
N VAL A 233 7.98 26.48 23.60
CA VAL A 233 7.24 25.81 24.66
C VAL A 233 6.20 24.91 24.02
N ARG A 234 6.16 23.65 24.46
CA ARG A 234 5.16 22.66 24.04
C ARG A 234 4.54 22.02 25.27
N VAL A 235 3.22 21.91 25.27
CA VAL A 235 2.48 21.11 26.25
C VAL A 235 2.26 19.74 25.63
N LEU A 236 2.73 18.70 26.31
CA LEU A 236 2.55 17.32 25.89
C LEU A 236 1.30 16.78 26.60
N GLY A 237 0.35 16.28 25.83
CA GLY A 237 -0.87 15.63 26.33
C GLY A 237 -0.94 14.14 25.99
N GLU A 238 0.06 13.61 25.29
CA GLU A 238 0.07 12.21 24.88
C GLU A 238 0.07 11.26 26.08
N PHE A 239 -0.75 10.21 26.02
CA PHE A 239 -0.78 9.18 27.06
C PHE A 239 0.46 8.28 26.97
N GLU A 240 1.19 8.14 28.07
CA GLU A 240 2.35 7.25 28.15
C GLU A 240 2.01 5.94 28.90
N SER A 241 0.96 5.96 29.72
CA SER A 241 0.58 4.84 30.57
C SER A 241 -0.93 4.61 30.65
N LEU A 242 -1.32 3.40 31.08
CA LEU A 242 -2.73 3.08 31.37
C LEU A 242 -3.30 3.94 32.51
N GLN A 243 -2.47 4.35 33.47
CA GLN A 243 -2.88 5.24 34.56
C GLN A 243 -3.30 6.61 34.05
N ASP A 244 -2.66 7.13 32.99
CA ASP A 244 -3.02 8.43 32.43
C ASP A 244 -4.46 8.39 31.88
N ILE A 245 -4.84 7.26 31.27
CA ILE A 245 -6.19 7.04 30.75
C ILE A 245 -7.20 6.86 31.90
N GLU A 246 -6.83 6.17 32.97
CA GLU A 246 -7.69 5.96 34.14
C GLU A 246 -8.01 7.25 34.89
N ASN A 247 -7.07 8.20 34.90
CA ASN A 247 -7.20 9.47 35.61
C ASN A 247 -7.87 10.59 34.79
N ILE A 248 -8.37 10.28 33.59
CA ILE A 248 -9.08 11.26 32.76
C ILE A 248 -10.34 11.72 33.48
N ILE A 249 -10.45 13.03 33.65
CA ILE A 249 -11.63 13.64 34.25
C ILE A 249 -12.70 13.77 33.18
N VAL A 250 -13.81 13.05 33.36
CA VAL A 250 -14.98 13.13 32.48
C VAL A 250 -16.07 13.93 33.18
N LYS A 251 -16.17 15.22 32.81
CA LYS A 251 -17.20 16.19 33.19
C LYS A 251 -17.18 16.68 34.64
#